data_AF-A0A2I8DL35-F1
#
_entry.id   AF-A0A2I8DL35-F1
#
_cell.length_a   1.000
_cell.length_b   1.000
_cell.length_c   1.000
_cell.angle_alpha   90.00
_cell.angle_beta   90.00
_cell.angle_gamma   90.00
#
_symmetry.space_group_name_H-M   'P 1'
#
loop_
_entity.id
_entity.type
_entity.pdbx_description
1 polymer ?
#
loop_
_entity_poly.entity_id
_entity_poly.type
_entity_poly.pdbx_seq_one_letter_code
_entity_poly.pdbx_strand_id
1 'polypeptide(L)'
;MQVEYTPYAALYKYALNSLVANASSYYEALRQLRTLQLKTDKEMQAFAQKAAADIDGAGSMTALLAVQQQLMTDLMERELAYFRDLEKMTRDISSSASAALISGQNPWQERMAEIAEGAARFLAQATPGAVAGADRHAQTAA
;
A
#
# COMPACT_ATOMS: atom_id res chain seq x y z
N MET A 1 5.24 42.36 6.93
CA MET A 1 4.78 41.06 7.44
C MET A 1 5.50 39.96 6.68
N GLN A 2 6.36 39.18 7.33
CA GLN A 2 6.90 37.96 6.71
C GLN A 2 5.82 36.89 6.78
N VAL A 3 5.50 36.28 5.63
CA VAL A 3 4.62 35.11 5.58
C VAL A 3 5.36 33.99 6.29
N GLU A 4 4.85 33.50 7.42
CA GLU A 4 5.41 32.31 8.06
C GLU A 4 5.14 31.10 7.16
N TYR A 5 6.16 30.66 6.43
CA TYR A 5 6.10 29.50 5.53
C TYR A 5 6.14 28.15 6.27
N THR A 6 6.40 28.18 7.58
CA THR A 6 6.59 27.01 8.44
C THR A 6 5.48 25.93 8.33
N PRO A 7 4.18 26.27 8.34
CA PRO A 7 3.13 25.25 8.24
C PRO A 7 2.99 24.66 6.81
N TYR A 8 3.27 25.45 5.77
CA TYR A 8 3.30 24.95 4.39
C TYR A 8 4.48 24.00 4.14
N ALA A 9 5.63 24.26 4.77
CA ALA A 9 6.77 23.36 4.72
C ALA A 9 6.47 22.00 5.38
N ALA A 10 5.66 21.98 6.44
CA ALA A 10 5.20 20.74 7.08
C ALA A 10 4.28 19.91 6.15
N LEU A 11 3.33 20.56 5.47
CA LEU A 11 2.49 19.91 4.46
C LEU A 11 3.30 19.34 3.29
N TYR A 12 4.28 20.10 2.78
CA TYR A 12 5.12 19.67 1.68
C TYR A 12 5.99 18.46 2.07
N LYS A 13 6.59 18.49 3.26
CA LYS A 13 7.33 17.34 3.83
C LYS A 13 6.43 16.12 3.99
N TYR A 14 5.20 16.31 4.47
CA TYR A 14 4.23 15.24 4.59
C TYR A 14 3.94 14.60 3.22
N ALA A 15 3.66 15.40 2.19
CA ALA A 15 3.41 14.90 0.84
C ALA A 15 4.60 14.11 0.26
N LEU A 16 5.83 14.62 0.43
CA LEU A 16 7.04 13.93 0.00
C LEU A 16 7.25 12.61 0.75
N ASN A 17 7.06 12.59 2.07
CA ASN A 17 7.18 11.39 2.88
C ASN A 17 6.13 10.34 2.47
N SER A 18 4.90 10.74 2.19
CA SER A 18 3.84 9.85 1.69
C SER A 18 4.20 9.26 0.32
N LEU A 19 4.77 10.06 -0.58
CA LEU A 19 5.24 9.57 -1.89
C LEU A 19 6.38 8.56 -1.75
N VAL A 20 7.37 8.84 -0.89
CA VAL A 20 8.49 7.92 -0.62
C VAL A 20 8.01 6.63 0.04
N ALA A 21 7.07 6.70 0.99
CA ALA A 21 6.48 5.53 1.64
C ALA A 21 5.73 4.65 0.62
N ASN A 22 4.95 5.25 -0.28
CA ASN A 22 4.25 4.52 -1.33
C ASN A 22 5.23 3.85 -2.31
N ALA A 23 6.26 4.57 -2.76
CA ALA A 23 7.30 4.01 -3.62
C ALA A 23 8.01 2.83 -2.93
N SER A 24 8.32 2.94 -1.64
CA SER A 24 8.96 1.88 -0.86
C SER A 24 8.07 0.63 -0.76
N SER A 25 6.77 0.81 -0.52
CA SER A 25 5.79 -0.28 -0.49
C SER A 25 5.71 -1.00 -1.84
N TYR A 26 5.68 -0.23 -2.94
CA TYR A 26 5.70 -0.79 -4.29
C TYR A 26 6.95 -1.62 -4.59
N TYR A 27 8.13 -1.13 -4.21
CA TYR A 27 9.38 -1.89 -4.40
C TYR A 27 9.41 -3.17 -3.56
N GLU A 28 8.88 -3.15 -2.34
CA GLU A 28 8.80 -4.37 -1.52
C GLU A 28 7.84 -5.40 -2.15
N ALA A 29 6.70 -4.96 -2.68
CA ALA A 29 5.79 -5.83 -3.42
C ALA A 29 6.48 -6.48 -4.65
N LEU A 30 7.23 -5.70 -5.43
CA LEU A 30 8.02 -6.24 -6.55
C LEU A 30 9.06 -7.25 -6.09
N ARG A 31 9.71 -7.01 -4.94
CA ARG A 31 10.71 -7.92 -4.36
C ARG A 31 10.07 -9.24 -3.94
N GLN A 32 8.89 -9.19 -3.33
CA GLN A 32 8.13 -10.38 -2.95
C GLN A 32 7.69 -11.19 -4.17
N LEU A 33 7.18 -10.54 -5.22
CA LEU A 33 6.82 -11.20 -6.48
C LEU A 33 8.02 -11.90 -7.12
N ARG A 34 9.16 -11.21 -7.20
CA ARG A 34 10.39 -11.80 -7.74
C ARG A 34 10.87 -12.99 -6.91
N THR A 35 10.76 -12.91 -5.60
CA THR A 35 11.13 -14.01 -4.69
C THR A 35 10.24 -15.24 -4.91
N LEU A 36 8.92 -15.02 -5.07
CA LEU A 36 7.97 -16.08 -5.36
C LEU A 36 8.25 -16.70 -6.73
N GLN A 37 8.49 -15.89 -7.76
CA GLN A 37 8.85 -16.39 -9.09
C GLN A 37 10.09 -17.29 -9.04
N LEU A 38 11.17 -16.83 -8.40
CA LEU A 38 12.40 -17.61 -8.29
C LEU A 38 12.21 -18.92 -7.51
N LYS A 39 11.33 -18.93 -6.50
CA LYS A 39 10.96 -20.14 -5.77
C LYS A 39 10.25 -21.12 -6.70
N THR A 40 9.20 -20.66 -7.41
CA THR A 40 8.44 -21.48 -8.36
C THR A 40 9.32 -22.05 -9.46
N ASP A 41 10.22 -21.25 -10.03
CA ASP A 41 11.14 -21.69 -11.09
C ASP A 41 12.04 -22.84 -10.61
N LYS A 42 12.60 -22.73 -9.39
CA LYS A 42 13.42 -23.80 -8.80
C LYS A 42 12.61 -25.06 -8.54
N GLU A 43 11.39 -24.92 -8.01
CA GLU A 43 10.50 -26.04 -7.72
C GLU A 43 10.06 -26.75 -9.01
N MET A 44 9.79 -25.99 -10.08
CA MET A 44 9.48 -26.54 -11.41
C MET A 44 10.66 -27.26 -12.05
N GLN A 45 11.87 -26.71 -11.91
CA GLN A 45 13.07 -27.37 -12.40
C GLN A 45 13.32 -28.70 -11.67
N ALA A 46 13.19 -28.72 -10.34
CA ALA A 46 13.32 -29.94 -9.54
C ALA A 46 12.23 -30.97 -9.88
N PHE A 47 11.00 -30.50 -10.10
CA PHE A 47 9.91 -31.34 -10.58
C PHE A 47 10.22 -31.97 -11.93
N ALA A 48 10.70 -31.21 -12.91
CA ALA A 48 11.04 -31.72 -14.24
C ALA A 48 12.18 -32.76 -14.18
N GLN A 49 13.19 -32.53 -13.34
CA GLN A 49 14.28 -33.49 -13.13
C GLN A 49 13.79 -34.79 -12.50
N LYS A 50 12.92 -34.70 -11.49
CA LYS A 50 12.28 -35.86 -10.86
C LYS A 50 11.41 -36.62 -11.87
N ALA A 51 10.59 -35.92 -12.62
CA ALA A 51 9.71 -36.51 -13.64
C ALA A 51 10.50 -37.29 -14.70
N ALA A 52 11.63 -36.74 -15.16
CA ALA A 52 12.51 -37.44 -16.09
C ALA A 52 13.06 -38.74 -15.48
N ALA A 53 13.52 -38.71 -14.22
CA ALA A 53 14.02 -39.89 -13.53
C ALA A 53 12.91 -40.95 -13.31
N ASP A 54 11.69 -40.53 -12.97
CA ASP A 54 10.55 -41.43 -12.76
C ASP A 54 10.11 -42.10 -14.08
N ILE A 55 10.18 -41.37 -15.21
CA ILE A 55 9.93 -41.92 -16.55
C ILE A 55 11.02 -42.94 -16.93
N ASP A 56 12.30 -42.59 -16.76
CA ASP A 56 13.42 -43.49 -17.09
C ASP A 56 13.41 -44.76 -16.23
N GLY A 57 12.92 -44.68 -14.98
CA GLY A 57 12.78 -45.80 -14.07
C GLY A 57 11.55 -46.69 -14.32
N ALA A 58 10.61 -46.28 -15.18
CA ALA A 58 9.37 -47.01 -15.40
C ALA A 58 9.57 -48.25 -16.28
N GLY A 59 9.67 -49.43 -15.65
CA GLY A 59 9.93 -50.71 -16.35
C GLY A 59 8.73 -51.33 -17.09
N SER A 60 7.55 -50.69 -17.10
CA SER A 60 6.37 -51.21 -17.80
C SER A 60 5.40 -50.09 -18.19
N MET A 61 4.49 -50.39 -19.13
CA MET A 61 3.43 -49.45 -19.55
C MET A 61 2.51 -49.05 -18.39
N THR A 62 2.17 -50.00 -17.50
CA THR A 62 1.36 -49.72 -16.31
C THR A 62 2.07 -48.78 -15.34
N ALA A 63 3.38 -48.95 -15.15
CA ALA A 63 4.18 -48.03 -14.32
C ALA A 63 4.23 -46.63 -14.93
N LEU A 64 4.35 -46.54 -16.26
CA LEU A 64 4.39 -45.26 -16.97
C LEU A 64 3.06 -44.50 -16.89
N LEU A 65 1.92 -45.20 -16.96
CA LEU A 65 0.60 -44.61 -16.72
C LEU A 65 0.44 -44.11 -15.27
N ALA A 66 0.98 -44.85 -14.29
CA ALA A 66 0.97 -44.41 -12.89
C ALA A 66 1.82 -43.15 -12.68
N VAL A 67 3.03 -43.10 -13.28
CA VAL A 67 3.88 -41.90 -13.29
C VAL A 67 3.15 -40.73 -13.94
N GLN A 68 2.51 -40.93 -15.10
CA GLN A 68 1.73 -39.88 -15.76
C GLN A 68 0.62 -39.31 -14.87
N GLN A 69 -0.15 -40.18 -14.20
CA GLN A 69 -1.21 -39.74 -13.31
C GLN A 69 -0.64 -38.93 -12.13
N GLN A 70 0.45 -39.41 -11.53
CA GLN A 70 1.12 -38.71 -10.43
C GLN A 70 1.66 -37.35 -10.86
N LEU A 71 2.31 -37.26 -12.02
CA LEU A 71 2.84 -35.99 -12.54
C LEU A 71 1.77 -34.94 -12.73
N MET A 72 0.59 -35.33 -13.24
CA MET A 72 -0.54 -34.41 -13.42
C MET A 72 -1.07 -33.90 -12.08
N THR A 73 -1.20 -34.77 -11.08
CA THR A 73 -1.63 -34.37 -9.74
C THR A 73 -0.61 -33.45 -9.07
N ASP A 74 0.68 -33.83 -9.07
CA ASP A 74 1.76 -33.03 -8.50
C ASP A 74 1.87 -31.65 -9.17
N LEU A 75 1.67 -31.57 -10.50
CA LEU A 75 1.66 -30.29 -11.22
C LEU A 75 0.50 -29.40 -10.78
N MET A 76 -0.72 -29.95 -10.73
CA MET A 76 -1.90 -29.19 -10.30
C MET A 76 -1.77 -28.67 -8.86
N GLU A 77 -1.26 -29.50 -7.95
CA GLU A 77 -1.05 -29.09 -6.55
C GLU A 77 -0.09 -27.89 -6.45
N ARG A 78 0.99 -27.91 -7.24
CA ARG A 78 1.99 -26.84 -7.29
C ARG A 78 1.42 -25.56 -7.88
N GLU A 79 0.66 -25.64 -8.96
CA GLU A 79 -0.01 -24.47 -9.55
C GLU A 79 -1.01 -23.84 -8.56
N LEU A 80 -1.82 -24.66 -7.88
CA LEU A 80 -2.76 -24.18 -6.85
C LEU A 80 -2.03 -23.54 -5.66
N ALA A 81 -0.90 -24.09 -5.23
CA ALA A 81 -0.07 -23.50 -4.19
C ALA A 81 0.49 -22.13 -4.62
N TYR A 82 0.96 -22.01 -5.86
CA TYR A 82 1.43 -20.75 -6.41
C TYR A 82 0.33 -19.69 -6.46
N PHE A 83 -0.88 -20.03 -6.93
CA PHE A 83 -2.02 -19.11 -6.92
C PHE A 83 -2.40 -18.67 -5.51
N ARG A 84 -2.37 -19.59 -4.54
CA ARG A 84 -2.64 -19.26 -3.13
C ARG A 84 -1.60 -18.29 -2.57
N ASP A 85 -0.32 -18.49 -2.88
CA ASP A 85 0.76 -17.59 -2.45
C ASP A 85 0.61 -16.20 -3.09
N LEU A 86 0.23 -16.12 -4.37
CA LEU A 86 -0.09 -14.85 -5.05
C LEU A 86 -1.29 -14.13 -4.42
N GLU A 87 -2.36 -14.87 -4.12
CA GLU A 87 -3.57 -14.31 -3.51
C GLU A 87 -3.27 -13.76 -2.11
N LYS A 88 -2.48 -14.49 -1.33
CA LYS A 88 -2.02 -14.04 -0.02
C LYS A 88 -1.21 -12.74 -0.13
N MET A 89 -0.24 -12.69 -1.04
CA MET A 89 0.57 -11.50 -1.28
C MET A 89 -0.29 -10.30 -1.68
N THR A 90 -1.27 -10.52 -2.56
CA THR A 90 -2.22 -9.47 -2.99
C THR A 90 -3.05 -8.95 -1.82
N ARG A 91 -3.53 -9.84 -0.94
CA ARG A 91 -4.26 -9.47 0.29
C ARG A 91 -3.37 -8.68 1.24
N ASP A 92 -2.13 -9.11 1.46
CA ASP A 92 -1.17 -8.44 2.33
C ASP A 92 -0.83 -7.03 1.81
N ILE A 93 -0.59 -6.88 0.50
CA ILE A 93 -0.35 -5.57 -0.14
C ILE A 93 -1.59 -4.67 -0.01
N SER A 94 -2.78 -5.20 -0.28
CA SER A 94 -4.04 -4.43 -0.20
C SER A 94 -4.32 -3.95 1.23
N SER A 95 -4.14 -4.81 2.23
CA SER A 95 -4.31 -4.44 3.64
C SER A 95 -3.27 -3.39 4.08
N SER A 96 -2.02 -3.53 3.67
CA SER A 96 -0.95 -2.56 3.93
C SER A 96 -1.26 -1.20 3.29
N ALA A 97 -1.72 -1.19 2.03
CA ALA A 97 -2.12 0.03 1.34
C ALA A 97 -3.33 0.72 2.02
N SER A 98 -4.33 -0.06 2.43
CA SER A 98 -5.49 0.47 3.16
C SER A 98 -5.09 1.07 4.51
N ALA A 99 -4.24 0.37 5.29
CA ALA A 99 -3.73 0.89 6.55
C ALA A 99 -2.91 2.18 6.36
N ALA A 100 -2.08 2.25 5.31
CA ALA A 100 -1.33 3.45 4.96
C ALA A 100 -2.25 4.64 4.65
N LEU A 101 -3.32 4.43 3.85
CA LEU A 101 -4.29 5.48 3.53
C LEU A 101 -5.01 6.02 4.77
N ILE A 102 -5.44 5.15 5.68
CA ILE A 102 -6.11 5.54 6.93
C ILE A 102 -5.14 6.31 7.83
N SER A 103 -3.92 5.80 8.00
CA SER A 103 -2.89 6.46 8.82
C SER A 103 -2.45 7.81 8.26
N GLY A 104 -2.56 8.02 6.93
CA GLY A 104 -2.24 9.27 6.26
C GLY A 104 -3.37 10.31 6.26
N GLN A 105 -4.64 9.93 6.39
CA GLN A 105 -5.74 10.90 6.43
C GLN A 105 -5.71 11.77 7.70
N ASN A 106 -5.42 11.19 8.87
CA ASN A 106 -5.44 11.93 10.14
C ASN A 106 -4.38 13.05 10.20
N PRO A 107 -3.10 12.82 9.90
CA PRO A 107 -2.08 13.87 9.93
C PRO A 107 -2.33 14.97 8.91
N TRP A 108 -2.89 14.64 7.73
CA TRP A 108 -3.20 15.65 6.72
C TRP A 108 -4.32 16.59 7.18
N GLN A 109 -5.39 16.03 7.76
CA GLN A 109 -6.51 16.82 8.30
C GLN A 109 -6.06 17.72 9.46
N GLU A 110 -5.25 17.18 10.38
CA GLU A 110 -4.68 17.96 11.50
C GLU A 110 -3.82 19.13 11.00
N ARG A 111 -2.95 18.90 10.02
CA ARG A 111 -2.09 19.97 9.45
C ARG A 111 -2.87 21.02 8.69
N MET A 112 -3.94 20.64 7.99
CA MET A 112 -4.84 21.60 7.33
C MET A 112 -5.64 22.42 8.34
N ALA A 113 -6.05 21.83 9.47
CA ALA A 113 -6.70 22.55 10.56
C ALA A 113 -5.76 23.58 11.21
N GLU A 114 -4.49 23.22 11.46
CA GLU A 114 -3.46 24.16 11.96
C GLU A 114 -3.29 25.38 11.04
N ILE A 115 -3.29 25.17 9.72
CA ILE A 115 -3.20 26.25 8.72
C ILE A 115 -4.44 27.14 8.73
N ALA A 116 -5.63 26.53 8.81
CA ALA A 116 -6.89 27.27 8.87
C ALA A 116 -6.99 28.11 10.16
N GLU A 117 -6.58 27.56 11.30
CA GLU A 117 -6.50 28.29 12.57
C GLU A 117 -5.51 29.46 12.50
N GLY A 118 -4.34 29.25 11.89
CA GLY A 118 -3.35 30.30 11.66
C GLY A 118 -3.91 31.44 10.79
N ALA A 119 -4.60 31.11 9.71
CA ALA A 119 -5.24 32.08 8.83
C ALA A 119 -6.38 32.85 9.54
N ALA A 120 -7.21 32.17 10.33
CA ALA A 120 -8.28 32.79 11.11
C ALA A 120 -7.73 33.78 12.16
N ARG A 121 -6.67 33.41 12.88
CA ARG A 121 -6.00 34.30 13.84
C ARG A 121 -5.37 35.51 13.14
N PHE A 122 -4.76 35.32 11.98
CA PHE A 122 -4.21 36.42 11.17
C PHE A 122 -5.31 37.41 10.75
N LEU A 123 -6.46 36.92 10.25
CA LEU A 123 -7.60 37.76 9.87
C LEU A 123 -8.20 38.50 11.08
N ALA A 124 -8.32 37.83 12.23
CA ALA A 124 -8.79 38.45 13.47
C ALA A 124 -7.85 39.56 13.98
N GLN A 125 -6.53 39.38 13.86
CA GLN A 125 -5.53 40.38 14.23
C GLN A 125 -5.39 41.51 13.20
N ALA A 126 -5.61 41.21 11.91
CA ALA A 126 -5.62 42.20 10.83
C ALA A 126 -6.84 43.14 10.87
N THR A 127 -7.80 42.87 11.76
CA THR A 127 -8.99 43.72 11.97
C THR A 127 -9.02 44.32 13.39
N PRO A 128 -8.13 45.25 13.76
CA PRO A 128 -8.28 45.99 15.01
C PRO A 128 -9.45 46.97 14.88
N GLY A 129 -10.65 46.55 15.29
CA GLY A 129 -11.82 47.43 15.40
C GLY A 129 -13.19 46.82 15.12
N ALA A 130 -13.28 45.61 14.53
CA ALA A 130 -14.59 45.04 14.17
C ALA A 130 -15.46 44.63 15.37
N VAL A 131 -14.91 44.53 16.57
CA VAL A 131 -15.67 44.19 17.80
C VAL A 131 -16.26 45.44 18.47
N ALA A 132 -15.80 46.66 18.16
CA ALA A 132 -16.33 47.88 18.76
C ALA A 132 -17.50 48.53 17.98
N GLY A 133 -17.83 47.99 16.79
CA GLY A 133 -18.88 48.51 15.91
C GLY A 133 -20.18 47.69 15.90
N ALA A 134 -20.15 46.44 16.39
CA ALA A 134 -21.33 45.57 16.37
C ALA A 134 -22.41 45.97 17.40
N ASP A 135 -22.03 46.61 18.51
CA ASP A 135 -22.98 47.01 19.57
C ASP A 135 -23.77 48.28 19.24
N ARG A 136 -23.32 49.11 18.30
CA ARG A 136 -24.02 50.38 17.97
C ARG A 136 -25.16 50.22 16.96
N HIS A 137 -25.32 49.06 16.33
CA HIS A 137 -26.43 48.78 15.42
C HIS A 137 -27.61 48.04 16.07
N ALA A 138 -27.53 47.72 17.37
CA ALA A 138 -28.62 47.07 18.11
C ALA A 138 -29.51 48.03 18.93
N GLN A 139 -29.23 49.34 18.99
CA GLN A 139 -29.92 50.27 19.91
C GLN A 139 -30.77 51.39 19.28
N THR A 140 -30.98 51.42 17.96
CA THR A 140 -31.86 52.43 17.32
C THR A 140 -33.12 51.84 16.68
N ALA A 141 -33.64 50.75 17.23
CA ALA A 141 -34.96 50.22 16.89
C ALA A 141 -35.86 50.22 18.14
N ALA A 142 -36.34 51.41 18.52
CA ALA A 142 -37.54 51.64 19.31
C ALA A 142 -38.00 53.08 19.13
#